data_AF-A0A072PRA2-F1
#
_entry.id   AF-A0A072PRA2-F1
#
_cell.length_a   1.000
_cell.length_b   1.000
_cell.length_c   1.000
_cell.angle_alpha   90.00
_cell.angle_beta   90.00
_cell.angle_gamma   90.00
#
_symmetry.space_group_name_H-M   'P 1'
#
loop_
_entity.id
_entity.type
_entity.pdbx_description
1 polymer ?
#
loop_
_entity_poly.entity_id
_entity_poly.type
_entity_poly.pdbx_seq_one_letter_code
_entity_poly.pdbx_strand_id
1 'polypeptide(L)'
;MAPALHLDFHYDISCPFAYIASLRLPAFQRRHPNLAINYRPVLLGALYRATSAPQGAAGSASDVFNATKRAVTSAGFTRTLRRLGVEYKQPPRHPLKTTKALRLLYCLEGPERAALTGSLYRAYWVDGRDVSDLKELGSLVQECQGLGPGTKTRLLDLLQTGRFEATEQRKALEETTDLALQRGAFGVPAFWVQEEGRLYWGQDRLQFVDKALFAMEEERQEPVLEALVPRYAPLDRRQIPEGEEMKLEFWYDFSSPWAFLGWTQLARLQRIFGPRLRIDMKPFLLGILFREHVFQFYAVKLS
;
A
#
# COMPACT_ATOMS: atom_id res chain seq x y z
N MET A 1 7.47 27.60 15.20
CA MET A 1 7.44 26.87 13.90
C MET A 1 7.09 25.44 14.23
N ALA A 2 6.14 24.84 13.52
CA ALA A 2 5.83 23.42 13.74
C ALA A 2 7.06 22.54 13.43
N PRO A 3 7.23 21.42 14.14
CA PRO A 3 8.41 20.57 14.00
C PRO A 3 8.51 20.00 12.59
N ALA A 4 9.75 19.82 12.10
CA ALA A 4 9.98 19.04 10.89
C ALA A 4 9.63 17.57 11.18
N LEU A 5 8.83 16.95 10.31
CA LEU A 5 8.37 15.57 10.45
C LEU A 5 8.92 14.71 9.32
N HIS A 6 9.21 13.43 9.60
CA HIS A 6 9.83 12.55 8.61
C HIS A 6 9.06 11.25 8.45
N LEU A 7 8.72 10.93 7.20
CA LEU A 7 8.06 9.70 6.82
C LEU A 7 8.94 8.91 5.86
N ASP A 8 9.43 7.75 6.28
CA ASP A 8 10.07 6.81 5.36
C ASP A 8 9.00 5.97 4.66
N PHE A 9 8.88 6.13 3.34
CA PHE A 9 8.04 5.31 2.46
C PHE A 9 8.86 4.17 1.88
N HIS A 10 8.66 2.95 2.40
CA HIS A 10 9.30 1.73 1.92
C HIS A 10 8.44 1.05 0.85
N TYR A 11 9.04 0.77 -0.32
CA TYR A 11 8.30 0.27 -1.47
C TYR A 11 9.13 -0.56 -2.45
N ASP A 12 8.45 -1.38 -3.24
CA ASP A 12 8.99 -2.07 -4.41
C ASP A 12 8.08 -1.77 -5.62
N ILE A 13 8.68 -1.56 -6.80
CA ILE A 13 7.97 -1.30 -8.04
C ILE A 13 7.00 -2.45 -8.38
N SER A 14 7.30 -3.68 -7.94
CA SER A 14 6.45 -4.86 -8.16
C SER A 14 5.22 -4.92 -7.27
N CYS A 15 5.00 -3.96 -6.36
CA CYS A 15 3.82 -3.94 -5.50
C CYS A 15 2.74 -2.95 -6.00
N PRO A 16 1.53 -3.44 -6.37
CA PRO A 16 0.46 -2.56 -6.85
C PRO A 16 -0.12 -1.69 -5.73
N PHE A 17 -0.09 -2.16 -4.48
CA PHE A 17 -0.51 -1.33 -3.34
C PHE A 17 0.48 -0.19 -3.08
N ALA A 18 1.77 -0.40 -3.36
CA ALA A 18 2.78 0.64 -3.20
C ALA A 18 2.68 1.70 -4.32
N TYR A 19 2.28 1.30 -5.52
CA TYR A 19 1.87 2.24 -6.57
C TYR A 19 0.68 3.12 -6.14
N ILE A 20 -0.38 2.51 -5.60
CA ILE A 20 -1.54 3.26 -5.08
C ILE A 20 -1.08 4.24 -3.99
N ALA A 21 -0.19 3.81 -3.08
CA ALA A 21 0.37 4.68 -2.07
C ALA A 21 1.14 5.86 -2.69
N SER A 22 2.03 5.62 -3.66
CA SER A 22 2.87 6.69 -4.24
C SER A 22 2.04 7.79 -4.89
N LEU A 23 0.91 7.46 -5.52
CA LEU A 23 -0.01 8.44 -6.11
C LEU A 23 -0.65 9.36 -5.06
N ARG A 24 -0.77 8.89 -3.81
CA ARG A 24 -1.41 9.63 -2.71
C ARG A 24 -0.42 10.53 -1.96
N LEU A 25 0.88 10.22 -2.01
CA LEU A 25 1.91 10.95 -1.25
C LEU A 25 2.00 12.45 -1.56
N PRO A 26 1.86 12.93 -2.82
CA PRO A 26 1.86 14.37 -3.08
C PRO A 26 0.71 15.11 -2.39
N ALA A 27 -0.50 14.54 -2.38
CA ALA A 27 -1.63 15.10 -1.65
C ALA A 27 -1.45 14.98 -0.14
N PHE A 28 -0.76 13.93 0.31
CA PHE A 28 -0.40 13.73 1.72
C PHE A 28 0.55 14.82 2.21
N GLN A 29 1.63 15.09 1.47
CA GLN A 29 2.61 16.13 1.78
C GLN A 29 2.01 17.55 1.72
N ARG A 30 1.06 17.83 0.81
CA ARG A 30 0.35 19.12 0.81
C ARG A 30 -0.47 19.38 2.08
N ARG A 31 -0.94 18.32 2.76
CA ARG A 31 -1.72 18.44 4.00
C ARG A 31 -0.84 18.58 5.24
N HIS A 32 0.43 18.17 5.15
CA HIS A 32 1.44 18.30 6.20
C HIS A 32 2.66 19.06 5.64
N PRO A 33 2.63 20.40 5.59
CA PRO A 33 3.66 21.19 4.92
C PRO A 33 5.08 21.00 5.47
N ASN A 34 5.22 20.57 6.73
CA ASN A 34 6.52 20.31 7.36
C ASN A 34 6.98 18.86 7.22
N LEU A 35 6.25 18.03 6.46
CA LEU A 35 6.56 16.63 6.24
C LEU A 35 7.59 16.44 5.13
N ALA A 36 8.73 15.87 5.48
CA ALA A 36 9.69 15.30 4.54
C ALA A 36 9.38 13.81 4.30
N ILE A 37 9.08 13.45 3.05
CA ILE A 37 8.84 12.05 2.67
C ILE A 37 10.11 11.48 2.04
N ASN A 38 10.72 10.51 2.71
CA ASN A 38 11.88 9.79 2.23
C ASN A 38 11.46 8.57 1.43
N TYR A 39 11.76 8.57 0.13
CA TYR A 39 11.51 7.41 -0.73
C TYR A 39 12.62 6.37 -0.50
N ARG A 40 12.24 5.22 0.09
CA ARG A 40 13.11 4.11 0.48
C ARG A 40 12.78 2.87 -0.37
N PRO A 41 13.32 2.72 -1.59
CA PRO A 41 13.14 1.48 -2.35
C PRO A 41 13.64 0.28 -1.55
N VAL A 42 12.89 -0.80 -1.49
CA VAL A 42 13.28 -2.06 -0.82
C VAL A 42 13.04 -3.22 -1.77
N LEU A 43 13.71 -4.35 -1.52
CA LEU A 43 13.48 -5.56 -2.30
C LEU A 43 12.40 -6.42 -1.62
N LEU A 44 11.17 -6.41 -2.16
CA LEU A 44 10.04 -7.13 -1.56
C LEU A 44 10.31 -8.63 -1.44
N GLY A 45 10.97 -9.22 -2.43
CA GLY A 45 11.35 -10.63 -2.38
C GLY A 45 12.33 -10.95 -1.24
N ALA A 46 13.16 -10.00 -0.81
CA ALA A 46 14.02 -10.17 0.37
C ALA A 46 13.22 -10.09 1.67
N LEU A 47 12.23 -9.19 1.77
CA LEU A 47 11.31 -9.16 2.91
C LEU A 47 10.57 -10.49 3.07
N TYR A 48 10.06 -11.04 1.96
CA TYR A 48 9.36 -12.33 1.96
C TYR A 48 10.27 -13.49 2.36
N ARG A 49 11.52 -13.52 1.90
CA ARG A 49 12.49 -14.54 2.35
C ARG A 49 12.77 -14.44 3.84
N ALA A 50 13.10 -13.25 4.32
CA ALA A 50 13.47 -13.02 5.71
C ALA A 50 12.35 -13.36 6.69
N THR A 51 11.09 -13.14 6.27
CA THR A 51 9.90 -13.44 7.07
C THR A 51 9.31 -14.83 6.82
N SER A 52 9.96 -15.67 6.02
CA SER A 52 9.46 -17.00 5.62
C SER A 52 8.02 -16.96 5.08
N ALA A 53 7.72 -15.94 4.28
CA ALA A 53 6.39 -15.72 3.76
C ALA A 53 5.98 -16.87 2.83
N PRO A 54 4.76 -17.42 2.97
CA PRO A 54 4.36 -18.69 2.33
C PRO A 54 4.31 -18.63 0.80
N GLN A 55 4.17 -17.44 0.21
CA GLN A 55 4.22 -17.23 -1.24
C GLN A 55 5.65 -17.31 -1.81
N GLY A 56 6.67 -17.34 -0.96
CA GLY A 56 8.07 -17.32 -1.37
C GLY A 56 8.52 -15.96 -1.93
N ALA A 57 9.82 -15.89 -2.27
CA ALA A 57 10.48 -14.63 -2.66
C ALA A 57 9.96 -14.02 -3.97
N ALA A 58 9.43 -14.85 -4.87
CA ALA A 58 9.00 -14.47 -6.20
C ALA A 58 7.47 -14.47 -6.36
N GLY A 59 6.74 -14.88 -5.31
CA GLY A 59 5.28 -14.94 -5.34
C GLY A 59 4.62 -13.63 -4.91
N SER A 60 3.32 -13.54 -5.18
CA SER A 60 2.42 -12.54 -4.65
C SER A 60 1.75 -13.06 -3.38
N ALA A 61 1.44 -12.17 -2.43
CA ALA A 61 0.68 -12.53 -1.24
C ALA A 61 -0.67 -13.23 -1.59
N SER A 62 -1.27 -12.88 -2.73
CA SER A 62 -2.51 -13.52 -3.20
C SER A 62 -2.36 -14.98 -3.58
N ASP A 63 -1.15 -15.46 -3.90
CA ASP A 63 -0.95 -16.80 -4.46
C ASP A 63 -1.33 -17.90 -3.47
N VAL A 64 -1.13 -17.63 -2.18
CA VAL A 64 -1.47 -18.52 -1.06
C VAL A 64 -2.89 -18.32 -0.52
N PHE A 65 -3.68 -17.43 -1.11
CA PHE A 65 -5.07 -17.23 -0.66
C PHE A 65 -5.96 -18.37 -1.17
N ASN A 66 -6.82 -18.89 -0.29
CA ASN A 66 -7.93 -19.74 -0.73
C ASN A 66 -8.91 -18.95 -1.63
N ALA A 67 -9.81 -19.66 -2.31
CA ALA A 67 -10.74 -19.06 -3.28
C ALA A 67 -11.58 -17.92 -2.66
N THR A 68 -12.10 -18.12 -1.45
CA THR A 68 -12.93 -17.14 -0.73
C THR A 68 -12.17 -15.85 -0.45
N LYS A 69 -10.98 -15.94 0.13
CA LYS A 69 -10.14 -14.78 0.45
C LYS A 69 -9.70 -14.06 -0.82
N ARG A 70 -9.32 -14.81 -1.87
CA ARG A 70 -8.92 -14.26 -3.16
C ARG A 70 -10.06 -13.45 -3.78
N ALA A 71 -11.28 -13.98 -3.83
CA ALA A 71 -12.44 -13.28 -4.39
C ALA A 71 -12.72 -11.96 -3.67
N VAL A 72 -12.74 -11.97 -2.33
CA VAL A 72 -12.98 -10.75 -1.54
C VAL A 72 -11.86 -9.74 -1.69
N THR A 73 -10.59 -10.17 -1.64
CA THR A 73 -9.44 -9.26 -1.78
C THR A 73 -9.35 -8.66 -3.19
N SER A 74 -9.58 -9.43 -4.25
CA SER A 74 -9.60 -8.92 -5.63
C SER A 74 -10.71 -7.90 -5.84
N ALA A 75 -11.93 -8.18 -5.37
CA ALA A 75 -13.03 -7.22 -5.43
C ALA A 75 -12.73 -5.95 -4.61
N GLY A 76 -12.12 -6.10 -3.43
CA GLY A 76 -11.65 -5.01 -2.60
C GLY A 76 -10.65 -4.11 -3.33
N PHE A 77 -9.65 -4.71 -3.98
CA PHE A 77 -8.66 -4.00 -4.77
C PHE A 77 -9.29 -3.19 -5.92
N THR A 78 -10.22 -3.79 -6.70
CA THR A 78 -10.95 -3.07 -7.74
C THR A 78 -11.76 -1.89 -7.20
N ARG A 79 -12.41 -2.05 -6.03
CA ARG A 79 -13.13 -0.95 -5.36
C ARG A 79 -12.17 0.16 -4.94
N THR A 80 -10.98 -0.18 -4.45
CA THR A 80 -9.94 0.80 -4.10
C THR A 80 -9.49 1.60 -5.32
N LEU A 81 -9.19 0.93 -6.44
CA LEU A 81 -8.80 1.59 -7.69
C LEU A 81 -9.87 2.58 -8.15
N ARG A 82 -11.14 2.13 -8.23
CA ARG A 82 -12.27 2.98 -8.61
C ARG A 82 -12.45 4.16 -7.67
N ARG A 83 -12.37 3.92 -6.36
CA ARG A 83 -12.52 4.96 -5.32
C ARG A 83 -11.48 6.06 -5.45
N LEU A 84 -10.26 5.70 -5.84
CA LEU A 84 -9.14 6.63 -5.93
C LEU A 84 -8.92 7.17 -7.35
N GLY A 85 -9.70 6.74 -8.34
CA GLY A 85 -9.50 7.11 -9.74
C GLY A 85 -8.14 6.67 -10.29
N VAL A 86 -7.60 5.54 -9.79
CA VAL A 86 -6.27 5.05 -10.17
C VAL A 86 -6.38 4.22 -11.44
N GLU A 87 -5.69 4.65 -12.49
CA GLU A 87 -5.46 3.83 -13.68
C GLU A 87 -4.61 2.61 -13.32
N TYR A 88 -5.01 1.44 -13.81
CA TYR A 88 -4.32 0.19 -13.50
C TYR A 88 -4.55 -0.84 -14.61
N LYS A 89 -3.45 -1.41 -15.10
CA LYS A 89 -3.40 -2.50 -16.05
C LYS A 89 -2.28 -3.45 -15.64
N GLN A 90 -2.64 -4.55 -15.00
CA GLN A 90 -1.67 -5.54 -14.54
C GLN A 90 -0.83 -6.07 -15.71
N PRO A 91 0.52 -6.08 -15.61
CA PRO A 91 1.37 -6.67 -16.64
C PRO A 91 1.11 -8.16 -16.83
N PRO A 92 1.11 -8.67 -18.08
CA PRO A 92 0.92 -10.10 -18.34
C PRO A 92 1.95 -11.01 -17.68
N ARG A 93 3.19 -10.52 -17.51
CA ARG A 93 4.32 -11.24 -16.90
C ARG A 93 4.58 -10.85 -15.44
N HIS A 94 3.59 -10.27 -14.75
CA HIS A 94 3.71 -9.94 -13.34
C HIS A 94 3.85 -11.21 -12.47
N PRO A 95 4.76 -11.26 -11.48
CA PRO A 95 5.74 -10.24 -11.12
C PRO A 95 7.03 -10.29 -11.94
N LEU A 96 7.44 -9.15 -12.50
CA LEU A 96 8.77 -8.93 -13.07
C LEU A 96 9.83 -8.68 -12.00
N LYS A 97 11.10 -8.99 -12.31
CA LYS A 97 12.25 -8.63 -11.47
C LYS A 97 12.46 -7.12 -11.46
N THR A 98 12.56 -6.52 -10.28
CA THR A 98 12.71 -5.07 -10.09
C THR A 98 14.09 -4.63 -9.60
N THR A 99 15.00 -5.57 -9.35
CA THR A 99 16.33 -5.28 -8.75
C THR A 99 17.12 -4.21 -9.48
N LYS A 100 17.11 -4.20 -10.82
CA LYS A 100 17.79 -3.18 -11.63
C LYS A 100 17.14 -1.80 -11.48
N ALA A 101 15.82 -1.73 -11.58
CA ALA A 101 15.05 -0.51 -11.37
C ALA A 101 15.27 0.07 -9.95
N LEU A 102 15.26 -0.80 -8.92
CA LEU A 102 15.50 -0.40 -7.54
C LEU A 102 16.92 0.13 -7.33
N ARG A 103 17.95 -0.53 -7.88
CA ARG A 103 19.34 -0.04 -7.81
C ARG A 103 19.52 1.29 -8.54
N LEU A 104 18.88 1.47 -9.69
CA LEU A 104 18.90 2.74 -10.41
C LEU A 104 18.32 3.89 -9.58
N LEU A 105 17.28 3.64 -8.78
CA LEU A 105 16.71 4.64 -7.85
C LEU A 105 17.70 5.07 -6.75
N TYR A 106 18.67 4.23 -6.40
CA TYR A 106 19.76 4.58 -5.47
C TYR A 106 20.88 5.41 -6.11
N CYS A 107 20.84 5.65 -7.43
CA CYS A 107 21.68 6.66 -8.07
C CYS A 107 21.11 8.09 -7.92
N LEU A 108 19.89 8.21 -7.41
CA LEU A 108 19.14 9.45 -7.23
C LEU A 108 18.81 9.68 -5.75
N GLU A 109 18.51 10.93 -5.39
CA GLU A 109 18.02 11.29 -4.07
C GLU A 109 16.84 12.27 -4.17
N GLY A 110 16.17 12.49 -3.05
CA GLY A 110 15.15 13.54 -2.91
C GLY A 110 14.08 13.53 -4.03
N PRO A 111 13.73 14.72 -4.57
CA PRO A 111 12.70 14.86 -5.60
C PRO A 111 12.95 14.07 -6.89
N GLU A 112 14.20 13.93 -7.33
CA GLU A 112 14.52 13.18 -8.56
C GLU A 112 14.26 11.68 -8.37
N ARG A 113 14.57 11.12 -7.18
CA ARG A 113 14.20 9.73 -6.85
C ARG A 113 12.69 9.55 -6.88
N ALA A 114 11.94 10.47 -6.26
CA ALA A 114 10.47 10.42 -6.26
C ALA A 114 9.90 10.51 -7.68
N ALA A 115 10.47 11.36 -8.54
CA ALA A 115 10.05 11.50 -9.93
C ALA A 115 10.26 10.22 -10.74
N LEU A 116 11.46 9.64 -10.71
CA LEU A 116 11.74 8.39 -11.44
C LEU A 116 10.92 7.22 -10.87
N THR A 117 10.65 7.20 -9.57
CA THR A 117 9.74 6.22 -8.94
C THR A 117 8.35 6.30 -9.55
N GLY A 118 7.81 7.50 -9.71
CA GLY A 118 6.52 7.73 -10.37
C GLY A 118 6.50 7.21 -11.81
N SER A 119 7.55 7.52 -12.58
CA SER A 119 7.71 7.03 -13.96
C SER A 119 7.79 5.49 -14.02
N LEU A 120 8.54 4.85 -13.14
CA LEU A 120 8.67 3.38 -13.09
C LEU A 120 7.35 2.71 -12.73
N TYR A 121 6.61 3.26 -11.76
CA TYR A 121 5.30 2.73 -11.41
C TYR A 121 4.28 2.86 -12.54
N ARG A 122 4.25 4.01 -13.22
CA ARG A 122 3.38 4.24 -14.38
C ARG A 122 3.70 3.24 -15.51
N ALA A 123 4.99 3.11 -15.82
CA ALA A 123 5.49 2.18 -16.82
C ALA A 123 5.08 0.73 -16.52
N TYR A 124 5.21 0.31 -15.26
CA TYR A 124 4.86 -1.04 -14.82
C TYR A 124 3.34 -1.23 -14.78
N TRP A 125 2.62 -0.43 -14.02
CA TRP A 125 1.22 -0.69 -13.65
C TRP A 125 0.18 -0.12 -14.59
N VAL A 126 0.59 0.66 -15.59
CA VAL A 126 -0.35 1.19 -16.59
C VAL A 126 0.10 0.86 -18.00
N ASP A 127 1.36 1.14 -18.32
CA ASP A 127 1.84 1.00 -19.70
C ASP A 127 2.29 -0.43 -20.02
N GLY A 128 2.47 -1.29 -19.01
CA GLY A 128 2.84 -2.70 -19.17
C GLY A 128 4.28 -2.91 -19.65
N ARG A 129 5.16 -1.94 -19.41
CA ARG A 129 6.58 -1.95 -19.82
C ARG A 129 7.42 -2.84 -18.91
N ASP A 130 8.49 -3.41 -19.48
CA ASP A 130 9.39 -4.32 -18.76
C ASP A 130 10.49 -3.54 -18.02
N VAL A 131 10.26 -3.22 -16.74
CA VAL A 131 11.24 -2.51 -15.91
C VAL A 131 12.48 -3.35 -15.54
N SER A 132 12.57 -4.61 -16.00
CA SER A 132 13.76 -5.44 -15.86
C SER A 132 14.73 -5.29 -17.04
N ASP A 133 14.27 -4.70 -18.15
CA ASP A 133 15.04 -4.45 -19.35
C ASP A 133 15.81 -3.12 -19.29
N LEU A 134 17.08 -3.13 -19.69
CA LEU A 134 17.95 -1.95 -19.60
C LEU A 134 17.59 -0.87 -20.62
N LYS A 135 17.09 -1.25 -21.81
CA LYS A 135 16.68 -0.28 -22.84
C LYS A 135 15.43 0.45 -22.37
N GLU A 136 14.46 -0.29 -21.84
CA GLU A 136 13.25 0.30 -21.23
C GLU A 136 13.59 1.26 -20.09
N LEU A 137 14.51 0.88 -19.20
CA LEU A 137 14.99 1.80 -18.14
C LEU A 137 15.64 3.06 -18.71
N GLY A 138 16.42 2.94 -19.80
CA GLY A 138 17.02 4.08 -20.49
C GLY A 138 15.97 5.03 -21.08
N SER A 139 14.97 4.49 -21.77
CA SER A 139 13.84 5.27 -22.30
C SER A 139 13.07 5.97 -21.17
N LEU A 140 12.80 5.28 -20.06
CA LEU A 140 12.13 5.88 -18.90
C LEU A 140 12.93 7.03 -18.27
N VAL A 141 14.26 6.91 -18.20
CA VAL A 141 15.15 8.01 -17.77
C VAL A 141 15.03 9.22 -18.70
N GLN A 142 15.02 8.99 -20.03
CA GLN A 142 14.88 10.06 -21.03
C GLN A 142 13.52 10.76 -20.92
N GLU A 143 12.44 9.99 -20.77
CA GLU A 143 11.06 10.47 -20.71
C GLU A 143 10.70 11.14 -19.37
N CYS A 144 11.41 10.83 -18.28
CA CYS A 144 11.09 11.36 -16.95
C CYS A 144 11.27 12.88 -16.90
N GLN A 145 10.18 13.62 -16.75
CA GLN A 145 10.18 15.09 -16.72
C GLN A 145 10.83 15.66 -15.44
N GLY A 146 10.82 14.91 -14.34
CA GLY A 146 11.38 15.35 -13.07
C GLY A 146 12.89 15.12 -12.90
N LEU A 147 13.60 14.67 -13.95
CA LEU A 147 15.05 14.54 -13.95
C LEU A 147 15.70 15.69 -14.72
N GLY A 148 16.74 16.29 -14.13
CA GLY A 148 17.54 17.30 -14.81
C GLY A 148 18.35 16.74 -15.99
N PRO A 149 18.70 17.55 -17.02
CA PRO A 149 19.47 17.06 -18.18
C PRO A 149 20.80 16.38 -17.80
N GLY A 150 21.55 16.96 -16.85
CA GLY A 150 22.79 16.37 -16.34
C GLY A 150 22.57 15.03 -15.64
N THR A 151 21.50 14.93 -14.85
CA THR A 151 21.09 13.67 -14.20
C THR A 151 20.73 12.61 -15.23
N LYS A 152 19.97 12.96 -16.28
CA LYS A 152 19.63 12.04 -17.37
C LYS A 152 20.89 11.51 -18.05
N THR A 153 21.81 12.39 -18.45
CA THR A 153 23.08 11.99 -19.07
C THR A 153 23.87 11.03 -18.18
N ARG A 154 23.98 11.35 -16.88
CA ARG A 154 24.66 10.49 -15.90
C ARG A 154 24.00 9.11 -15.77
N LEU A 155 22.68 9.04 -15.63
CA LEU A 155 21.98 7.77 -15.50
C LEU A 155 22.07 6.92 -16.77
N LEU A 156 22.00 7.54 -17.96
CA LEU A 156 22.15 6.84 -19.24
C LEU A 156 23.54 6.24 -19.39
N ASP A 157 24.59 6.98 -19.04
CA ASP A 157 25.96 6.46 -19.00
C ASP A 157 26.10 5.28 -18.01
N LEU A 158 25.50 5.39 -16.81
CA LEU A 158 25.49 4.31 -15.84
C LEU A 158 24.78 3.05 -16.36
N LEU A 159 23.66 3.21 -17.06
CA LEU A 159 22.91 2.11 -17.69
C LEU A 159 23.72 1.44 -18.82
N GLN A 160 24.42 2.23 -19.64
CA GLN A 160 25.28 1.72 -20.73
C GLN A 160 26.50 0.98 -20.19
N THR A 161 27.15 1.52 -19.15
CA THR A 161 28.37 0.94 -18.55
C THR A 161 28.07 -0.17 -17.55
N GLY A 162 26.81 -0.34 -17.13
CA GLY A 162 26.40 -1.28 -16.07
C GLY A 162 26.82 -0.87 -14.66
N ARG A 163 27.42 0.33 -14.49
CA ARG A 163 27.96 0.80 -13.20
C ARG A 163 26.89 1.06 -12.14
N PHE A 164 25.62 1.22 -12.51
CA PHE A 164 24.53 1.31 -11.52
C PHE A 164 24.30 -0.01 -10.75
N GLU A 165 24.84 -1.14 -11.25
CA GLU A 165 24.87 -2.41 -10.53
C GLU A 165 26.07 -2.53 -9.57
N ALA A 166 26.82 -1.44 -9.37
CA ALA A 166 27.96 -1.41 -8.47
C ALA A 166 27.58 -1.74 -7.01
N THR A 167 28.62 -2.10 -6.25
CA THR A 167 28.51 -2.53 -4.86
C THR A 167 27.80 -1.51 -3.98
N GLU A 168 27.95 -0.21 -4.24
CA GLU A 168 27.34 0.85 -3.43
C GLU A 168 25.80 0.87 -3.53
N GLN A 169 25.23 0.91 -4.74
CA GLN A 169 23.76 0.94 -4.91
C GLN A 169 23.12 -0.38 -4.46
N ARG A 170 23.82 -1.50 -4.69
CA ARG A 170 23.41 -2.80 -4.17
C ARG A 170 23.37 -2.79 -2.65
N LYS A 171 24.44 -2.33 -2.00
CA LYS A 171 24.55 -2.25 -0.54
C LYS A 171 23.49 -1.32 0.05
N ALA A 172 23.25 -0.17 -0.56
CA ALA A 172 22.21 0.76 -0.11
C ALA A 172 20.80 0.15 -0.14
N LEU A 173 20.48 -0.63 -1.19
CA LEU A 173 19.22 -1.39 -1.29
C LEU A 173 19.13 -2.48 -0.23
N GLU A 174 20.22 -3.24 0.00
CA GLU A 174 20.29 -4.27 1.04
C GLU A 174 20.10 -3.66 2.43
N GLU A 175 20.87 -2.63 2.79
CA GLU A 175 20.79 -1.93 4.08
C GLU A 175 19.42 -1.31 4.34
N THR A 176 18.80 -0.70 3.33
CA THR A 176 17.45 -0.13 3.49
C THR A 176 16.40 -1.23 3.66
N THR A 177 16.56 -2.37 2.98
CA THR A 177 15.67 -3.51 3.14
C THR A 177 15.80 -4.13 4.52
N ASP A 178 17.04 -4.28 5.02
CA ASP A 178 17.33 -4.79 6.36
C ASP A 178 16.81 -3.85 7.45
N LEU A 179 16.96 -2.53 7.28
CA LEU A 179 16.38 -1.54 8.19
C LEU A 179 14.86 -1.63 8.24
N ALA A 180 14.20 -1.82 7.09
CA ALA A 180 12.74 -2.02 7.05
C ALA A 180 12.33 -3.28 7.82
N LEU A 181 13.07 -4.39 7.66
CA LEU A 181 12.87 -5.63 8.42
C LEU A 181 13.05 -5.43 9.92
N GLN A 182 14.11 -4.77 10.35
CA GLN A 182 14.38 -4.46 11.75
C GLN A 182 13.26 -3.63 12.38
N ARG A 183 12.63 -2.76 11.59
CA ARG A 183 11.46 -1.95 11.98
C ARG A 183 10.12 -2.71 11.89
N GLY A 184 10.14 -4.00 11.55
CA GLY A 184 8.97 -4.88 11.54
C GLY A 184 8.24 -4.99 10.19
N ALA A 185 8.82 -4.49 9.09
CA ALA A 185 8.19 -4.59 7.78
C ALA A 185 8.29 -6.02 7.23
N PHE A 186 7.14 -6.64 6.96
CA PHE A 186 7.03 -7.95 6.31
C PHE A 186 6.53 -7.85 4.85
N GLY A 187 6.32 -6.63 4.37
CA GLY A 187 5.84 -6.34 3.03
C GLY A 187 5.76 -4.84 2.79
N VAL A 188 5.27 -4.45 1.62
CA VAL A 188 5.17 -3.05 1.18
C VAL A 188 3.78 -2.74 0.62
N PRO A 189 3.33 -1.48 0.62
CA PRO A 189 4.02 -0.30 1.14
C PRO A 189 4.07 -0.31 2.67
N ALA A 190 5.19 0.15 3.23
CA ALA A 190 5.33 0.34 4.67
C ALA A 190 5.82 1.76 4.96
N PHE A 191 5.16 2.41 5.90
CA PHE A 191 5.43 3.79 6.29
C PHE A 191 6.00 3.80 7.69
N TRP A 192 7.17 4.41 7.87
CA TRP A 192 7.77 4.59 9.18
C TRP A 192 7.75 6.07 9.54
N VAL A 193 7.01 6.41 10.58
CA VAL A 193 6.98 7.76 11.15
C VAL A 193 8.16 7.86 12.12
N GLN A 194 9.18 8.65 11.78
CA GLN A 194 10.44 8.64 12.52
C GLN A 194 10.26 9.16 13.95
N GLU A 195 9.49 10.22 14.11
CA GLU A 195 9.25 10.87 15.40
C GLU A 195 8.47 9.97 16.37
N GLU A 196 7.64 9.07 15.85
CA GLU A 196 6.90 8.10 16.66
C GLU A 196 7.68 6.80 16.90
N GLY A 197 8.64 6.48 16.05
CA GLY A 197 9.28 5.18 16.03
C GLY A 197 8.30 4.04 15.68
N ARG A 198 7.33 4.30 14.79
CA ARG A 198 6.25 3.34 14.46
C ARG A 198 6.14 3.03 12.97
N LEU A 199 5.89 1.76 12.68
CA LEU A 199 5.56 1.26 11.35
C LEU A 199 4.04 1.17 11.11
N TYR A 200 3.60 1.63 9.95
CA TYR A 200 2.26 1.43 9.40
C TYR A 200 2.35 0.70 8.06
N TRP A 201 1.71 -0.45 7.95
CA TRP A 201 1.77 -1.28 6.74
C TRP A 201 0.48 -1.24 5.93
N GLY A 202 0.59 -0.96 4.63
CA GLY A 202 -0.52 -0.92 3.68
C GLY A 202 -0.94 0.49 3.28
N GLN A 203 -1.29 0.70 2.00
CA GLN A 203 -1.73 2.01 1.50
C GLN A 203 -3.02 2.50 2.22
N ASP A 204 -3.83 1.57 2.69
CA ASP A 204 -5.04 1.76 3.49
C ASP A 204 -4.74 2.00 4.98
N ARG A 205 -3.47 2.28 5.34
CA ARG A 205 -3.09 2.79 6.66
C ARG A 205 -2.64 4.24 6.65
N LEU A 206 -2.58 4.89 5.49
CA LEU A 206 -2.22 6.30 5.40
C LEU A 206 -3.11 7.22 6.25
N GLN A 207 -4.37 6.89 6.53
CA GLN A 207 -5.19 7.69 7.46
C GLN A 207 -4.75 7.62 8.93
N PHE A 208 -4.06 6.55 9.33
CA PHE A 208 -3.46 6.47 10.66
C PHE A 208 -2.15 7.24 10.72
N VAL A 209 -1.36 7.19 9.65
CA VAL A 209 -0.18 8.06 9.49
C VAL A 209 -0.60 9.53 9.56
N ASP A 210 -1.67 9.89 8.83
CA ASP A 210 -2.26 11.23 8.84
C ASP A 210 -2.61 11.72 10.25
N LYS A 211 -3.23 10.82 11.04
CA LYS A 211 -3.60 11.08 12.43
C LYS A 211 -2.39 11.35 13.30
N ALA A 212 -1.38 10.49 13.21
CA ALA A 212 -0.16 10.61 14.00
C ALA A 212 0.56 11.93 13.69
N LEU A 213 0.72 12.25 12.40
CA LEU A 213 1.36 13.50 11.97
C LEU A 213 0.57 14.73 12.42
N PHE A 214 -0.76 14.74 12.26
CA PHE A 214 -1.59 15.85 12.71
C PHE A 214 -1.47 16.09 14.22
N ALA A 215 -1.47 15.02 15.02
CA ALA A 215 -1.31 15.12 16.47
C ALA A 215 0.05 15.74 16.85
N MET A 216 1.11 15.38 16.13
CA MET A 216 2.46 15.93 16.32
C MET A 216 2.56 17.40 15.89
N GLU A 217 1.93 17.79 14.77
CA GLU A 217 1.92 19.18 14.29
C GLU A 217 1.18 20.13 15.24
N GLU A 218 0.10 19.67 15.88
CA GLU A 218 -0.76 20.49 16.72
C GLU A 218 -0.36 20.47 18.20
N GLU A 219 0.64 19.69 18.62
CA GLU A 219 0.95 19.41 20.04
C GLU A 219 -0.28 18.99 20.86
N ARG A 220 -1.29 18.42 20.20
CA ARG A 220 -2.57 18.03 20.80
C ARG A 220 -2.66 16.53 21.00
N GLN A 221 -3.50 16.11 21.95
CA GLN A 221 -3.96 14.73 21.99
C GLN A 221 -4.53 14.33 20.63
N GLU A 222 -4.24 13.10 20.20
CA GLU A 222 -4.69 12.54 18.93
C GLU A 222 -6.17 12.88 18.67
N PRO A 223 -6.52 13.48 17.52
CA PRO A 223 -7.92 13.77 17.20
C PRO A 223 -8.75 12.50 17.31
N VAL A 224 -10.01 12.60 17.74
CA VAL A 224 -10.92 11.45 17.72
C VAL A 224 -10.96 10.90 16.29
N LEU A 225 -10.77 9.59 16.13
CA LEU A 225 -10.61 8.92 14.83
C LEU A 225 -11.70 9.33 13.83
N GLU A 226 -12.91 9.59 14.32
CA GLU A 226 -14.07 10.08 13.55
C GLU A 226 -13.79 11.33 12.71
N ALA A 227 -12.91 12.23 13.15
CA ALA A 227 -12.55 13.44 12.41
C ALA A 227 -11.70 13.14 11.15
N LEU A 228 -10.99 12.02 11.15
CA LEU A 228 -10.01 11.65 10.11
C LEU A 228 -10.45 10.50 9.21
N VAL A 229 -11.55 9.80 9.56
CA VAL A 229 -12.12 8.81 8.64
C VAL A 229 -12.67 9.55 7.41
N PRO A 230 -12.19 9.25 6.19
CA PRO A 230 -12.69 9.89 4.99
C PRO A 230 -14.20 9.63 4.85
N ARG A 231 -15.01 10.69 4.96
CA ARG A 231 -16.47 10.61 4.87
C ARG A 231 -16.84 10.42 3.41
N TYR A 232 -17.37 9.25 3.06
CA TYR A 232 -17.65 8.87 1.66
C TYR A 232 -18.94 9.49 1.09
N ALA A 233 -19.70 10.21 1.91
CA ALA A 233 -20.89 10.91 1.42
C ALA A 233 -20.73 12.41 1.71
N PRO A 234 -20.81 13.29 0.67
CA PRO A 234 -21.23 14.66 0.91
C PRO A 234 -22.54 14.62 1.71
N LEU A 235 -22.73 15.58 2.62
CA LEU A 235 -23.78 15.54 3.64
C LEU A 235 -25.19 15.40 3.03
N ASP A 236 -25.34 15.82 1.78
CA ASP A 236 -26.56 15.80 0.95
C ASP A 236 -26.96 14.40 0.41
N ARG A 237 -26.03 13.42 0.33
CA ARG A 237 -26.28 12.06 -0.19
C ARG A 237 -26.30 10.96 0.87
N ARG A 238 -26.54 11.31 2.13
CA ARG A 238 -26.69 10.34 3.24
C ARG A 238 -28.12 9.85 3.45
N GLN A 239 -29.02 10.15 2.51
CA GLN A 239 -30.39 9.71 2.57
C GLN A 239 -30.58 8.53 1.63
N ILE A 240 -31.18 7.47 2.16
CA ILE A 240 -31.74 6.41 1.32
C ILE A 240 -32.81 7.07 0.43
N PRO A 241 -32.94 6.74 -0.86
CA PRO A 241 -33.98 7.33 -1.71
C PRO A 241 -35.38 7.09 -1.14
N GLU A 242 -36.30 8.05 -1.30
CA GLU A 242 -37.67 7.94 -0.78
C GLU A 242 -38.37 6.70 -1.36
N GLY A 243 -39.06 5.93 -0.51
CA GLY A 243 -39.67 4.66 -0.91
C GLY A 243 -38.71 3.45 -0.95
N GLU A 244 -37.40 3.65 -0.76
CA GLU A 244 -36.43 2.55 -0.65
C GLU A 244 -36.06 2.25 0.81
N GLU A 245 -35.72 0.98 1.06
CA GLU A 245 -35.07 0.50 2.28
C GLU A 245 -33.70 -0.08 1.93
N MET A 246 -32.71 0.15 2.78
CA MET A 246 -31.39 -0.47 2.65
C MET A 246 -31.20 -1.50 3.75
N LYS A 247 -30.77 -2.70 3.36
CA LYS A 247 -30.48 -3.79 4.30
C LYS A 247 -28.98 -3.94 4.51
N LEU A 248 -28.55 -3.98 5.77
CA LEU A 248 -27.20 -4.36 6.19
C LEU A 248 -27.28 -5.66 6.99
N GLU A 249 -26.72 -6.75 6.46
CA GLU A 249 -26.53 -7.97 7.25
C GLU A 249 -25.19 -7.89 8.00
N PHE A 250 -25.26 -7.90 9.33
CA PHE A 250 -24.09 -7.85 10.20
C PHE A 250 -23.81 -9.22 10.81
N TRP A 251 -22.86 -9.93 10.23
CA TRP A 251 -22.40 -11.24 10.71
C TRP A 251 -21.37 -11.08 11.83
N TYR A 252 -21.60 -11.71 12.97
CA TYR A 252 -20.72 -11.56 14.14
C TYR A 252 -20.57 -12.82 14.99
N ASP A 253 -19.44 -12.88 15.67
CA ASP A 253 -19.12 -13.82 16.74
C ASP A 253 -18.40 -13.02 17.83
N PHE A 254 -18.74 -13.26 19.10
CA PHE A 254 -18.15 -12.53 20.24
C PHE A 254 -16.65 -12.75 20.42
N SER A 255 -16.11 -13.85 19.87
CA SER A 255 -14.67 -14.12 19.85
C SER A 255 -13.90 -13.23 18.87
N SER A 256 -14.59 -12.52 17.96
CA SER A 256 -13.94 -11.71 16.93
C SER A 256 -13.75 -10.26 17.39
N PRO A 257 -12.50 -9.80 17.63
CA PRO A 257 -12.25 -8.38 17.94
C PRO A 257 -12.65 -7.47 16.78
N TRP A 258 -12.61 -7.96 15.53
CA TRP A 258 -13.07 -7.21 14.36
C TRP A 258 -14.58 -7.05 14.32
N ALA A 259 -15.33 -8.09 14.72
CA ALA A 259 -16.77 -7.98 14.85
C ALA A 259 -17.15 -7.00 15.96
N PHE A 260 -16.42 -6.99 17.09
CA PHE A 260 -16.61 -5.98 18.13
C PHE A 260 -16.40 -4.55 17.58
N LEU A 261 -15.29 -4.30 16.87
CA LEU A 261 -15.06 -2.99 16.25
C LEU A 261 -16.16 -2.62 15.26
N GLY A 262 -16.60 -3.56 14.41
CA GLY A 262 -17.72 -3.34 13.49
C GLY A 262 -19.03 -3.02 14.21
N TRP A 263 -19.33 -3.73 15.31
CA TRP A 263 -20.52 -3.53 16.13
C TRP A 263 -20.61 -2.11 16.67
N THR A 264 -19.49 -1.56 17.18
CA THR A 264 -19.45 -0.18 17.70
C THR A 264 -19.85 0.88 16.67
N GLN A 265 -19.80 0.55 15.37
CA GLN A 265 -20.16 1.47 14.29
C GLN A 265 -21.66 1.43 13.94
N LEU A 266 -22.40 0.38 14.32
CA LEU A 266 -23.79 0.16 13.88
C LEU A 266 -24.73 1.28 14.33
N ALA A 267 -24.64 1.69 15.60
CA ALA A 267 -25.45 2.79 16.14
C ALA A 267 -25.19 4.11 15.39
N ARG A 268 -23.96 4.33 14.93
CA ARG A 268 -23.62 5.50 14.10
C ARG A 268 -24.24 5.40 12.72
N LEU A 269 -24.21 4.23 12.09
CA LEU A 269 -24.87 4.01 10.79
C LEU A 269 -26.38 4.23 10.89
N GLN A 270 -27.03 3.72 11.94
CA GLN A 270 -28.46 3.94 12.18
C GLN A 270 -28.80 5.43 12.31
N ARG A 271 -27.98 6.21 13.04
CA ARG A 271 -28.16 7.67 13.14
C ARG A 271 -27.98 8.39 11.80
N ILE A 272 -27.07 7.92 10.95
CA ILE A 272 -26.77 8.55 9.66
C ILE A 272 -27.89 8.29 8.64
N PHE A 273 -28.35 7.04 8.52
CA PHE A 273 -29.29 6.62 7.48
C PHE A 273 -30.75 6.54 7.96
N GLY A 274 -30.98 6.72 9.25
CA GLY A 274 -32.31 6.76 9.85
C GLY A 274 -33.01 5.40 9.83
N PRO A 275 -34.34 5.37 10.04
CA PRO A 275 -35.11 4.12 10.18
C PRO A 275 -35.17 3.27 8.91
N ARG A 276 -34.83 3.83 7.74
CA ARG A 276 -34.83 3.12 6.45
C ARG A 276 -33.59 2.24 6.23
N LEU A 277 -32.60 2.35 7.12
CA LEU A 277 -31.54 1.35 7.22
C LEU A 277 -32.00 0.25 8.17
N ARG A 278 -32.24 -0.94 7.61
CA ARG A 278 -32.51 -2.15 8.37
C ARG A 278 -31.21 -2.91 8.61
N ILE A 279 -30.81 -3.04 9.86
CA ILE A 279 -29.62 -3.81 10.26
C ILE A 279 -30.08 -5.19 10.77
N ASP A 280 -29.79 -6.22 10.00
CA ASP A 280 -30.07 -7.61 10.33
C ASP A 280 -28.86 -8.24 11.03
N MET A 281 -29.01 -8.54 12.31
CA MET A 281 -27.96 -9.16 13.12
C MET A 281 -27.89 -10.67 12.85
N LYS A 282 -26.72 -11.16 12.46
CA LYS A 282 -26.49 -12.56 12.06
C LYS A 282 -25.39 -13.19 12.94
N PRO A 283 -25.72 -13.66 14.15
CA PRO A 283 -24.75 -14.39 14.96
C PRO A 283 -24.34 -15.69 14.24
N PHE A 284 -23.07 -16.02 14.28
CA PHE A 284 -22.55 -17.29 13.77
C PHE A 284 -21.36 -17.77 14.59
N LEU A 285 -20.98 -19.03 14.42
CA LEU A 285 -19.81 -19.62 15.09
C LEU A 285 -18.58 -19.55 14.19
N LEU A 286 -17.68 -18.62 14.50
CA LEU A 286 -16.45 -18.38 13.75
C LEU A 286 -15.54 -19.62 13.70
N GLY A 287 -15.49 -20.39 14.78
CA GLY A 287 -14.69 -21.61 14.85
C GLY A 287 -15.10 -22.71 13.86
N ILE A 288 -16.34 -22.71 13.35
CA ILE A 288 -16.78 -23.68 12.33
C ILE A 288 -16.17 -23.35 10.97
N LEU A 289 -16.11 -22.06 10.59
CA LEU A 289 -15.49 -21.64 9.33
C LEU A 289 -14.02 -22.04 9.24
N PHE A 290 -13.28 -21.96 10.34
CA PHE A 290 -11.89 -22.38 10.35
C PHE A 290 -11.73 -23.90 10.18
N ARG A 291 -12.66 -24.73 10.67
CA ARG A 291 -12.60 -26.19 10.51
C ARG A 291 -12.88 -26.61 9.07
N GLU A 292 -13.90 -26.04 8.44
CA GLU A 292 -14.26 -26.40 7.05
C GLU A 292 -13.16 -26.06 6.04
N HIS A 293 -12.44 -24.96 6.26
CA HIS A 293 -11.29 -24.61 5.44
C HIS A 293 -10.03 -25.45 5.74
N VAL A 294 -9.91 -26.07 6.93
CA VAL A 294 -8.82 -26.99 7.26
C VAL A 294 -9.07 -28.39 6.66
N PHE A 295 -10.32 -28.86 6.59
CA PHE A 295 -10.64 -30.17 5.99
C PHE A 295 -10.32 -30.25 4.49
N GLN A 296 -10.43 -29.14 3.74
CA GLN A 296 -9.98 -29.11 2.34
C GLN A 296 -8.46 -29.25 2.18
N PHE A 297 -7.66 -28.85 3.16
CA PHE A 297 -6.19 -29.00 3.10
C PHE A 297 -5.71 -30.43 3.41
N TYR A 298 -6.47 -31.21 4.18
CA TYR A 298 -6.13 -32.61 4.46
C TYR A 298 -6.63 -33.58 3.38
N ALA A 299 -7.72 -33.27 2.67
CA ALA A 299 -8.22 -34.11 1.59
C ALA A 299 -7.30 -34.15 0.36
N VAL A 300 -6.44 -33.15 0.16
CA VAL A 300 -5.49 -33.07 -0.97
C VAL A 300 -4.15 -33.80 -0.68
N LYS A 301 -3.88 -34.20 0.57
CA LYS A 301 -2.66 -34.96 0.93
C LYS A 301 -2.83 -36.48 0.92
N LEU A 302 -4.01 -36.99 0.57
CA LEU A 302 -4.33 -38.43 0.58
C LEU A 302 -4.88 -38.94 -0.77
N SER A 303 -4.54 -38.29 -1.88
CA SER A 303 -4.81 -38.78 -3.24
C SER A 303 -3.54 -38.89 -4.05
#